data_AF-A0A9E3C9E3-F1
#
_entry.id   AF-A0A9E3C9E3-F1
#
_cell.length_a   1.000
_cell.length_b   1.000
_cell.length_c   1.000
_cell.angle_alpha   90.00
_cell.angle_beta   90.00
_cell.angle_gamma   90.00
#
_symmetry.space_group_name_H-M   'P 1'
#
loop_
_entity.id
_entity.type
_entity.pdbx_description
1 polymer ?
#
loop_
_entity_poly.entity_id
_entity_poly.type
_entity_poly.pdbx_seq_one_letter_code
_entity_poly.pdbx_strand_id
1 'polypeptide(L)'
;MRPCLHCGQPVAPEKTVCPHCGTAMPTVWPPPPDAAPPSVPPVRLLTGRRGGDIALGIVVGVLSPVVWQFVSLLFPVHGDLLVLYGLFFFVALGGYLWARPRYPVFARSLGWIYMTGVALVLGAVALCFVALSTMYQHH
;
A
#
# COMPACT_ATOMS: atom_id res chain seq x y z
N MET A 1 5.11 -20.59 17.48
CA MET A 1 5.43 -19.70 16.33
C MET A 1 6.92 -19.82 16.04
N ARG A 2 7.33 -19.82 14.77
CA ARG A 2 8.76 -19.91 14.37
C ARG A 2 9.21 -18.57 13.77
N PRO A 3 10.39 -18.04 14.13
CA PRO A 3 10.89 -16.81 13.54
C PRO A 3 11.21 -17.04 12.06
N CYS A 4 10.83 -16.10 11.20
CA CYS A 4 11.26 -16.10 9.81
C CYS A 4 12.76 -15.82 9.77
N LEU A 5 13.54 -16.73 9.17
CA LEU A 5 14.99 -16.58 9.01
C LEU A 5 15.38 -15.33 8.18
N HIS A 6 14.42 -14.75 7.44
CA HIS A 6 14.66 -13.57 6.61
C HIS A 6 14.37 -12.26 7.34
N CYS A 7 13.25 -12.14 8.05
CA CYS A 7 12.81 -10.86 8.63
C CYS A 7 12.72 -10.87 10.16
N GLY A 8 13.02 -12.00 10.80
CA GLY A 8 12.93 -12.19 12.25
C GLY A 8 11.52 -12.20 12.82
N GLN A 9 10.50 -11.89 12.02
CA GLN A 9 9.11 -11.83 12.48
C GLN A 9 8.57 -13.24 12.78
N PRO A 10 7.72 -13.38 13.81
CA PRO A 10 7.10 -14.66 14.15
C PRO A 10 6.12 -15.08 13.05
N VAL A 11 6.20 -16.34 12.62
CA VAL A 11 5.31 -16.94 11.62
C VAL A 11 4.69 -18.21 12.19
N ALA A 12 3.43 -18.47 11.83
CA ALA A 12 2.76 -19.72 12.18
C ALA A 12 3.47 -20.92 11.52
N PRO A 13 3.62 -22.05 12.22
CA PRO A 13 4.41 -23.18 11.73
C PRO A 13 3.82 -23.79 10.46
N GLU A 14 2.50 -23.82 10.31
CA GLU A 14 1.82 -24.33 9.10
C GLU A 14 1.95 -23.42 7.86
N LYS A 15 2.44 -22.18 8.00
CA LYS A 15 2.61 -21.29 6.85
C LYS A 15 3.87 -21.67 6.07
N THR A 16 3.67 -21.96 4.79
CA THR A 16 4.73 -22.20 3.80
C THR A 16 5.33 -20.90 3.24
N VAL A 17 4.70 -19.75 3.50
CA VAL A 17 5.17 -18.42 3.08
C VAL A 17 5.02 -17.44 4.23
N CYS A 18 6.06 -16.65 4.52
CA CYS A 18 6.02 -15.62 5.56
C CYS A 18 5.07 -14.48 5.15
N PRO A 19 4.06 -14.14 5.97
CA PRO A 19 3.13 -13.06 5.64
C PRO A 19 3.74 -11.65 5.73
N HIS A 20 4.91 -11.53 6.39
CA HIS A 20 5.58 -10.24 6.59
C HIS A 20 6.54 -9.88 5.45
N CYS A 21 7.30 -10.85 4.94
CA CYS A 21 8.29 -10.62 3.89
C CYS A 21 8.04 -11.39 2.58
N GLY A 22 7.05 -12.28 2.54
CA GLY A 22 6.71 -13.07 1.34
C GLY A 22 7.68 -14.20 1.02
N THR A 23 8.70 -14.44 1.85
CA THR A 23 9.67 -15.51 1.63
C THR A 23 9.08 -16.87 1.96
N ALA A 24 9.38 -17.89 1.13
CA ALA A 24 9.03 -19.27 1.44
C ALA A 24 9.70 -19.71 2.76
N MET A 25 8.94 -20.42 3.59
CA MET A 25 9.41 -21.00 4.84
C MET A 25 9.90 -22.43 4.58
N PRO A 26 10.97 -22.88 5.25
CA PRO A 26 11.42 -24.26 5.15
C PRO A 26 10.34 -25.21 5.67
N THR A 27 10.19 -26.36 5.03
CA THR A 27 9.22 -27.40 5.43
C THR A 27 9.64 -28.11 6.72
N VAL A 28 10.95 -28.23 6.95
CA VAL A 28 11.54 -28.79 8.17
C VAL A 28 12.04 -27.65 9.05
N TRP A 29 11.66 -27.67 10.33
CA TRP A 29 12.13 -26.71 11.33
C TRP A 29 12.55 -27.43 12.62
N PRO A 30 13.73 -27.12 13.19
CA PRO A 30 14.75 -26.19 12.71
C PRO A 30 15.46 -26.69 11.44
N PRO A 31 16.02 -25.80 10.60
CA PRO A 31 16.83 -26.23 9.46
C PRO A 31 18.05 -27.03 9.94
N PRO A 32 18.49 -28.06 9.19
CA PRO A 32 19.72 -28.79 9.49
C PRO A 32 20.92 -27.83 9.64
N PRO A 33 21.90 -28.13 10.51
CA PRO A 33 23.08 -27.27 10.71
C PRO A 33 23.88 -27.04 9.42
N ASP A 34 23.83 -28.02 8.51
CA ASP A 34 24.60 -28.05 7.26
C ASP A 34 23.74 -27.62 6.05
N ALA A 35 22.47 -27.27 6.29
CA ALA A 35 21.62 -26.77 5.22
C ALA A 35 22.22 -25.48 4.70
N ALA A 36 22.56 -25.47 3.40
CA ALA A 36 22.92 -24.25 2.72
C ALA A 36 21.85 -23.19 3.06
N PRO A 37 22.26 -21.98 3.48
CA PRO A 37 21.31 -20.92 3.76
C PRO A 37 20.38 -20.84 2.55
N PRO A 38 19.05 -20.91 2.76
CA PRO A 38 18.10 -21.06 1.67
C PRO A 38 18.45 -20.02 0.62
N SER A 39 18.71 -20.46 -0.62
CA SER A 39 19.07 -19.57 -1.72
C SER A 39 17.91 -18.60 -1.91
N VAL A 40 18.05 -17.43 -1.30
CA VAL A 40 17.04 -16.40 -1.27
C VAL A 40 16.82 -16.00 -2.72
N PRO A 41 15.63 -16.20 -3.32
CA PRO A 41 15.32 -15.41 -4.50
C PRO A 41 15.40 -13.96 -4.01
N PRO A 42 16.35 -13.14 -4.49
CA PRO A 42 16.54 -11.79 -3.99
C PRO A 42 15.18 -11.12 -4.06
N VAL A 43 14.74 -10.53 -2.94
CA VAL A 43 13.52 -9.71 -2.90
C VAL A 43 13.57 -8.85 -4.15
N ARG A 44 12.66 -9.11 -5.09
CA ARG A 44 12.78 -8.53 -6.42
C ARG A 44 12.40 -7.07 -6.23
N LEU A 45 13.38 -6.22 -6.02
CA LEU A 45 13.16 -4.79 -5.88
C LEU A 45 12.90 -4.26 -7.28
N LEU A 46 11.88 -3.42 -7.46
CA LEU A 46 11.53 -2.85 -8.77
C LEU A 46 12.74 -2.11 -9.38
N THR A 47 13.48 -1.43 -8.52
CA THR A 47 14.67 -0.65 -8.84
C THR A 47 15.99 -1.37 -8.51
N GLY A 48 15.93 -2.62 -8.01
CA GLY A 48 17.12 -3.32 -7.50
C GLY A 48 17.69 -2.76 -6.20
N ARG A 49 17.16 -1.65 -5.66
CA ARG A 49 17.61 -0.99 -4.43
C ARG A 49 16.45 -0.69 -3.51
N ARG A 50 16.58 -1.02 -2.21
CA ARG A 50 15.53 -0.79 -1.20
C ARG A 50 15.10 0.68 -1.12
N GLY A 51 16.07 1.60 -1.20
CA GLY A 51 15.80 3.04 -1.21
C GLY A 51 15.08 3.52 -2.47
N GLY A 52 15.35 2.90 -3.63
CA GLY A 52 14.69 3.26 -4.88
C GLY A 52 13.21 2.91 -4.88
N ASP A 53 12.84 1.76 -4.35
CA ASP A 53 11.43 1.35 -4.25
C ASP A 53 10.64 2.18 -3.21
N ILE A 54 11.29 2.59 -2.12
CA ILE A 54 10.69 3.52 -1.14
C ILE A 54 10.49 4.90 -1.77
N ALA A 55 11.52 5.44 -2.43
CA ALA A 55 11.44 6.73 -3.12
C ALA A 55 10.38 6.71 -4.21
N LEU A 56 10.30 5.64 -5.01
CA LEU A 56 9.27 5.46 -6.04
C LEU A 56 7.87 5.45 -5.42
N GLY A 57 7.68 4.72 -4.32
CA GLY A 57 6.41 4.73 -3.58
C GLY A 57 6.02 6.14 -3.14
N ILE A 58 6.94 6.88 -2.54
CA ILE A 58 6.70 8.28 -2.11
C ILE A 58 6.37 9.18 -3.30
N VAL A 59 7.15 9.12 -4.38
CA VAL A 59 6.94 9.92 -5.59
C VAL A 59 5.57 9.66 -6.19
N VAL A 60 5.19 8.39 -6.36
CA VAL A 60 3.85 8.01 -6.85
C VAL A 60 2.77 8.52 -5.90
N GLY A 61 2.95 8.37 -4.59
CA GLY A 61 1.99 8.81 -3.58
C GLY A 61 1.79 10.32 -3.53
N VAL A 62 2.84 11.11 -3.75
CA VAL A 62 2.78 12.58 -3.74
C VAL A 62 2.31 13.14 -5.09
N LEU A 63 2.76 12.58 -6.22
CA LEU A 63 2.33 13.04 -7.54
C LEU A 63 0.87 12.70 -7.82
N SER A 64 0.38 11.59 -7.30
CA SER A 64 -1.01 11.16 -7.50
C SER A 64 -2.06 12.24 -7.15
N PRO A 65 -2.10 12.82 -5.93
CA PRO A 65 -3.06 13.86 -5.60
C PRO A 65 -2.82 15.16 -6.38
N VAL A 66 -1.58 15.46 -6.76
CA VAL A 66 -1.26 16.65 -7.58
C VAL A 66 -1.81 16.50 -9.00
N VAL A 67 -1.58 15.35 -9.63
CA VAL A 67 -2.14 15.00 -10.95
C VAL A 67 -3.66 15.01 -10.87
N TRP A 68 -4.23 14.44 -9.82
CA TRP A 68 -5.67 14.44 -9.59
C TRP A 68 -6.25 15.85 -9.47
N GLN A 69 -5.63 16.71 -8.67
CA GLN A 69 -6.05 18.11 -8.52
C GLN A 69 -5.98 18.84 -9.85
N PHE A 70 -4.92 18.60 -10.63
CA PHE A 70 -4.75 19.23 -11.94
C PHE A 70 -5.83 18.76 -12.94
N VAL A 71 -6.12 17.45 -13.00
CA VAL A 71 -7.22 16.91 -13.82
C VAL A 71 -8.56 17.49 -13.39
N SER A 72 -8.81 17.59 -12.09
CA SER A 72 -10.05 18.17 -11.54
C SER A 72 -10.24 19.64 -11.94
N LEU A 73 -9.15 20.41 -12.06
CA LEU A 73 -9.19 21.80 -12.52
C LEU A 73 -9.46 21.91 -14.03
N LEU A 74 -9.02 20.94 -14.82
CA LEU A 74 -9.19 20.94 -16.27
C LEU A 74 -10.59 20.48 -16.72
N PHE A 75 -11.28 19.70 -15.90
CA PHE A 75 -12.60 19.13 -16.22
C PHE A 75 -13.63 19.57 -15.17
N PRO A 76 -14.30 20.74 -15.34
CA PRO A 76 -15.21 21.32 -14.35
C PRO A 76 -16.55 20.58 -14.19
N VAL A 77 -16.67 19.34 -14.66
CA VAL A 77 -17.92 18.57 -14.62
C VAL A 77 -18.05 17.89 -13.26
N HIS A 78 -18.76 18.52 -12.33
CA HIS A 78 -18.85 18.12 -10.91
C HIS A 78 -19.51 16.75 -10.64
N GLY A 79 -20.11 16.10 -11.66
CA GLY A 79 -20.68 14.75 -11.55
C GLY A 79 -19.68 13.61 -11.82
N ASP A 80 -18.72 13.79 -12.72
CA ASP A 80 -17.77 12.74 -13.14
C ASP A 80 -16.59 12.57 -12.17
N LEU A 81 -16.38 13.55 -11.29
CA LEU A 81 -15.33 13.55 -10.28
C LEU A 81 -15.41 12.37 -9.32
N LEU A 82 -16.62 11.97 -8.91
CA LEU A 82 -16.82 10.85 -7.98
C LEU A 82 -16.55 9.50 -8.66
N VAL A 83 -16.92 9.39 -9.94
CA VAL A 83 -16.65 8.21 -10.78
C VAL A 83 -15.15 8.05 -11.02
N LEU A 84 -14.47 9.12 -11.41
CA LEU A 84 -13.03 9.13 -11.63
C LEU A 84 -12.26 8.86 -10.31
N TYR A 85 -12.75 9.36 -9.16
CA TYR A 85 -12.14 9.10 -7.86
C TYR A 85 -12.30 7.63 -7.46
N GLY A 86 -13.49 7.07 -7.67
CA GLY A 86 -13.75 5.64 -7.50
C GLY A 86 -12.85 4.79 -8.39
N LEU A 87 -12.72 5.14 -9.67
CA LEU A 87 -11.85 4.43 -10.61
C LEU A 87 -10.38 4.48 -10.17
N PHE A 88 -9.89 5.66 -9.77
CA PHE A 88 -8.55 5.82 -9.23
C PHE A 88 -8.33 4.94 -8.00
N PHE A 89 -9.30 4.91 -7.09
CA PHE A 89 -9.27 4.10 -5.88
C PHE A 89 -9.21 2.60 -6.19
N PHE A 90 -10.03 2.11 -7.13
CA PHE A 90 -10.02 0.71 -7.55
C PHE A 90 -8.73 0.32 -8.28
N VAL A 91 -8.18 1.22 -9.11
CA VAL A 91 -6.89 0.99 -9.78
C VAL A 91 -5.74 0.95 -8.76
N ALA A 92 -5.72 1.87 -7.79
CA ALA A 92 -4.72 1.88 -6.72
C ALA A 92 -4.83 0.62 -5.84
N LEU A 93 -6.05 0.21 -5.48
CA LEU A 93 -6.32 -1.00 -4.71
C LEU A 93 -5.91 -2.26 -5.50
N GLY A 94 -6.28 -2.34 -6.78
CA GLY A 94 -5.88 -3.44 -7.68
C GLY A 94 -4.36 -3.52 -7.84
N GLY A 95 -3.70 -2.38 -8.02
CA GLY A 95 -2.24 -2.26 -8.06
C GLY A 95 -1.59 -2.72 -6.75
N TYR A 96 -2.13 -2.31 -5.60
CA TYR A 96 -1.67 -2.75 -4.28
C TYR A 96 -1.82 -4.27 -4.11
N LEU A 97 -2.98 -4.83 -4.43
CA LEU A 97 -3.24 -6.28 -4.30
C LEU A 97 -2.37 -7.10 -5.26
N TRP A 98 -2.11 -6.61 -6.47
CA TRP A 98 -1.21 -7.24 -7.44
C TRP A 98 0.26 -7.14 -7.05
N ALA A 99 0.67 -6.00 -6.47
CA ALA A 99 2.03 -5.75 -6.03
C ALA A 99 2.36 -6.46 -4.71
N ARG A 100 1.39 -6.64 -3.81
CA ARG A 100 1.59 -7.26 -2.49
C ARG A 100 2.33 -8.60 -2.50
N PRO A 101 1.99 -9.59 -3.36
CA PRO A 101 2.71 -10.86 -3.38
C PRO A 101 4.11 -10.78 -4.03
N ARG A 102 4.39 -9.76 -4.85
CA ARG A 102 5.65 -9.64 -5.61
C ARG A 102 6.64 -8.63 -5.01
N TYR A 103 6.13 -7.58 -4.39
CA TYR A 103 6.84 -6.39 -3.95
C TYR A 103 6.32 -5.93 -2.58
N PRO A 104 6.55 -6.70 -1.50
CA PRO A 104 5.94 -6.43 -0.19
C PRO A 104 6.34 -5.07 0.40
N VAL A 105 7.56 -4.59 0.09
CA VAL A 105 8.04 -3.27 0.52
C VAL A 105 7.29 -2.14 -0.20
N PHE A 106 7.16 -2.24 -1.52
CA PHE A 106 6.42 -1.26 -2.35
C PHE A 106 4.91 -1.29 -2.05
N ALA A 107 4.35 -2.47 -1.80
CA ALA A 107 2.96 -2.59 -1.37
C ALA A 107 2.74 -1.89 -0.03
N ARG A 108 3.67 -2.00 0.92
CA ARG A 108 3.54 -1.33 2.22
C ARG A 108 3.52 0.19 2.11
N SER A 109 4.32 0.79 1.22
CA SER A 109 4.27 2.24 0.98
C SER A 109 2.97 2.65 0.28
N LEU A 110 2.53 1.90 -0.74
CA LEU A 110 1.21 2.10 -1.38
C LEU A 110 0.05 2.03 -0.38
N GLY A 111 0.09 1.08 0.54
CA GLY A 111 -0.92 0.91 1.57
C GLY A 111 -1.00 2.12 2.51
N TRP A 112 0.13 2.69 2.92
CA TRP A 112 0.16 3.91 3.73
C TRP A 112 -0.44 5.10 2.99
N ILE A 113 -0.01 5.34 1.75
CA ILE A 113 -0.52 6.41 0.90
C ILE A 113 -2.04 6.31 0.75
N TYR A 114 -2.53 5.08 0.51
CA TYR A 114 -3.95 4.82 0.37
C TYR A 114 -4.73 5.13 1.66
N MET A 115 -4.24 4.68 2.82
CA MET A 115 -4.88 4.97 4.12
C MET A 115 -4.88 6.46 4.44
N THR A 116 -3.80 7.18 4.15
CA THR A 116 -3.72 8.64 4.32
C THR A 116 -4.69 9.36 3.37
N GLY A 117 -4.78 8.92 2.12
CA GLY A 117 -5.75 9.45 1.15
C GLY A 117 -7.20 9.27 1.62
N VAL A 118 -7.56 8.08 2.08
CA VAL A 118 -8.89 7.80 2.64
C VAL A 118 -9.18 8.68 3.85
N ALA A 119 -8.23 8.81 4.78
CA ALA A 119 -8.40 9.64 5.96
C ALA A 119 -8.64 11.12 5.62
N LEU A 120 -7.91 11.67 4.64
CA LEU A 120 -8.10 13.05 4.18
C LEU A 120 -9.47 13.27 3.53
N VAL A 121 -9.94 12.33 2.71
CA VAL A 121 -11.28 12.41 2.10
C VAL A 121 -12.37 12.39 3.18
N LEU A 122 -12.29 11.44 4.11
CA LEU A 122 -13.26 11.35 5.20
C LEU A 122 -13.25 12.61 6.08
N GLY A 123 -12.07 13.17 6.34
CA GLY A 123 -11.91 14.45 7.05
C GLY A 123 -12.55 15.62 6.30
N ALA A 124 -12.35 15.72 4.99
CA ALA A 124 -12.98 16.75 4.16
C ALA A 124 -14.51 16.63 4.14
N VAL A 125 -15.05 15.41 4.00
CA VAL A 125 -16.49 15.15 4.07
C VAL A 125 -17.06 15.56 5.43
N ALA A 126 -16.39 15.20 6.53
CA ALA A 126 -16.81 15.59 7.87
C ALA A 126 -16.82 17.12 8.05
N LEU A 127 -15.80 17.82 7.56
CA LEU A 127 -15.74 19.29 7.59
C LEU A 127 -16.88 19.93 6.78
N CYS A 128 -17.21 19.38 5.60
CA CYS A 128 -18.36 19.84 4.83
C CYS A 128 -19.68 19.65 5.61
N PHE A 129 -19.88 18.52 6.28
CA PHE A 129 -21.06 18.30 7.12
C PHE A 129 -21.16 19.29 8.27
N VAL A 130 -20.03 19.60 8.94
CA VAL A 130 -19.98 20.61 10.00
C VAL A 130 -20.29 22.00 9.45
N ALA A 131 -19.73 22.38 8.31
CA ALA A 131 -20.02 23.67 7.67
C ALA A 131 -21.51 23.80 7.31
N LEU A 132 -22.10 22.75 6.71
CA LEU A 132 -23.52 22.72 6.36
C LEU A 132 -24.42 22.79 7.59
N SER A 133 -24.07 22.08 8.67
CA SER A 133 -24.86 22.12 9.91
C SER A 133 -24.81 23.50 10.57
N THR A 134 -23.65 24.16 10.57
CA THR A 134 -23.54 25.55 11.06
C THR A 134 -24.36 26.53 10.23
N MET A 135 -24.38 26.39 8.89
CA MET A 135 -25.22 27.22 8.04
C MET A 135 -26.72 27.01 8.29
N TYR A 136 -27.14 25.76 8.52
CA TYR A 136 -28.55 25.45 8.80
C TYR A 136 -29.04 26.05 10.12
N GLN A 137 -28.19 26.20 11.13
CA GLN A 137 -28.59 26.80 12.42
C GLN A 137 -28.77 28.32 12.38
N HIS A 138 -28.28 28.99 11.33
CA HIS A 138 -28.39 30.44 11.18
C HIS A 138 -29.56 30.89 10.28
N HIS A 139 -30.35 29.94 9.76
CA HIS A 139 -31.56 30.17 8.99
C HIS A 139 -32.81 29.80 9.78
#